data_AF-A0A9E0GK79-F1
#
_entry.id   AF-A0A9E0GK79-F1
#
_cell.length_a   1.000
_cell.length_b   1.000
_cell.length_c   1.000
_cell.angle_alpha   90.00
_cell.angle_beta   90.00
_cell.angle_gamma   90.00
#
_symmetry.space_group_name_H-M   'P 1'
#
loop_
_entity.id
_entity.type
_entity.pdbx_description
1 polymer ?
#
loop_
_entity_poly.entity_id
_entity_poly.type
_entity_poly.pdbx_seq_one_letter_code
_entity_poly.pdbx_strand_id
1 'polypeptide(L)'
;MKTNTSGGSSALTIVLYTLAAVAFMLALVLLIGVLNLNATIESNAFLLRSIMGPLADVLLAGVLSAAQIIGMLMIAMLGSIGILLVGGGQLAAGHMGLVARVLRLEQILVIDPDPTKTNQAAKDRMGRHEAIVHQG
;
A
#
# COMPACT_ATOMS: atom_id res chain seq x y z
N MET A 1 20.85 -16.90 -15.02
CA MET A 1 20.25 -15.56 -15.13
C MET A 1 18.73 -15.72 -15.00
N LYS A 2 18.16 -15.44 -13.82
CA LYS A 2 16.71 -15.43 -13.57
C LYS A 2 16.42 -14.24 -12.67
N THR A 3 16.08 -13.11 -13.27
CA THR A 3 15.58 -11.94 -12.54
C THR A 3 14.08 -12.13 -12.33
N ASN A 4 13.74 -12.76 -11.20
CA ASN A 4 12.39 -12.82 -10.68
C ASN A 4 12.00 -11.43 -10.15
N THR A 5 11.53 -10.52 -11.01
CA THR A 5 11.11 -9.18 -10.59
C THR A 5 9.61 -8.89 -10.76
N SER A 6 8.82 -9.82 -11.31
CA SER A 6 7.37 -9.60 -11.46
C SER A 6 6.55 -9.82 -10.19
N GLY A 7 7.05 -10.58 -9.20
CA GLY A 7 6.29 -10.91 -7.97
C GLY A 7 6.39 -9.89 -6.83
N GLY A 8 7.43 -9.04 -6.82
CA GLY A 8 7.72 -8.16 -5.67
C GLY A 8 6.71 -7.03 -5.49
N SER A 9 6.17 -6.49 -6.58
CA SER A 9 5.24 -5.36 -6.52
C SER A 9 3.81 -5.81 -6.16
N SER A 10 3.42 -7.07 -6.43
CA SER A 10 2.10 -7.62 -6.04
C SER A 10 2.06 -7.92 -4.55
N ALA A 11 3.15 -8.50 -4.03
CA ALA A 11 3.33 -8.73 -2.61
C ALA A 11 3.28 -7.41 -1.82
N LEU A 12 3.94 -6.36 -2.30
CA LEU A 12 3.92 -5.05 -1.67
C LEU A 12 2.50 -4.46 -1.56
N THR A 13 1.72 -4.51 -2.65
CA THR A 13 0.33 -4.00 -2.63
C THR A 13 -0.55 -4.77 -1.64
N ILE A 14 -0.42 -6.10 -1.58
CA ILE A 14 -1.15 -6.94 -0.61
C ILE A 14 -0.76 -6.56 0.83
N VAL A 15 0.53 -6.37 1.09
CA VAL A 15 1.04 -5.96 2.41
C VAL A 15 0.51 -4.56 2.80
N LEU A 16 0.49 -3.60 1.87
CA LEU A 16 -0.03 -2.26 2.14
C LEU A 16 -1.53 -2.27 2.46
N TYR A 17 -2.33 -3.05 1.72
CA TYR A 17 -3.76 -3.18 2.01
C TYR A 17 -4.04 -3.92 3.32
N THR A 18 -3.29 -4.98 3.63
CA THR A 18 -3.46 -5.70 4.90
C THR A 18 -3.07 -4.84 6.10
N LEU A 19 -1.96 -4.10 6.01
CA LEU A 19 -1.58 -3.12 7.04
C LEU A 19 -2.64 -2.01 7.19
N ALA A 20 -3.21 -1.52 6.09
CA ALA A 20 -4.28 -0.53 6.15
C ALA A 20 -5.54 -1.07 6.85
N ALA A 21 -5.92 -2.32 6.56
CA ALA A 21 -7.05 -2.98 7.20
C ALA A 21 -6.82 -3.15 8.71
N VAL A 22 -5.61 -3.53 9.12
CA VAL A 22 -5.25 -3.63 10.54
C VAL A 22 -5.30 -2.26 11.22
N ALA A 23 -4.74 -1.22 10.61
CA ALA A 23 -4.81 0.14 11.15
C ALA A 23 -6.27 0.62 11.33
N PHE A 24 -7.14 0.31 10.37
CA PHE A 24 -8.56 0.60 10.47
C PHE A 24 -9.26 -0.16 11.59
N MET A 25 -9.00 -1.46 11.72
CA MET A 25 -9.56 -2.29 12.80
C MET A 25 -9.13 -1.77 14.18
N LEU A 26 -7.85 -1.40 14.34
CA LEU A 26 -7.34 -0.80 15.58
C LEU A 26 -8.01 0.54 15.89
N ALA A 27 -8.18 1.41 14.88
CA ALA A 27 -8.88 2.67 15.05
C ALA A 27 -10.34 2.47 15.50
N LEU A 28 -11.01 1.45 14.97
CA LEU A 28 -12.40 1.13 15.29
C LEU A 28 -12.54 0.57 16.71
N VAL A 29 -11.63 -0.32 17.13
CA VAL A 29 -11.57 -0.80 18.52
C VAL A 29 -11.31 0.35 19.49
N LEU A 30 -10.37 1.25 19.16
CA LEU A 30 -10.10 2.43 19.98
C LEU A 30 -11.29 3.37 20.05
N LEU A 31 -12.00 3.59 18.94
CA LEU A 31 -13.21 4.41 18.93
C LEU A 31 -14.27 3.84 19.87
N ILE A 32 -14.53 2.53 19.80
CA ILE A 32 -15.45 1.85 20.73
C ILE A 32 -14.98 2.03 22.18
N GLY A 33 -13.67 1.90 22.44
CA GLY A 33 -13.09 2.11 23.76
C GLY A 33 -13.32 3.53 24.29
N VAL A 34 -13.08 4.55 23.47
CA VAL A 34 -13.26 5.97 23.81
C VAL A 34 -14.73 6.30 24.08
N LEU A 35 -15.65 5.75 23.29
CA LEU A 35 -17.08 5.95 23.50
C LEU A 35 -17.58 5.29 24.81
N ASN A 36 -17.00 4.16 25.19
CA ASN A 36 -17.35 3.44 26.43
C ASN A 36 -16.53 3.87 27.66
N LEU A 37 -15.61 4.81 27.49
CA LEU A 37 -14.64 5.19 28.51
C LEU A 37 -15.33 5.84 29.72
N ASN A 38 -16.39 6.63 29.48
CA ASN A 38 -17.17 7.25 30.56
C ASN A 38 -17.86 6.21 31.45
N ALA A 39 -18.57 5.24 30.85
CA ALA A 39 -19.24 4.18 31.59
C ALA A 39 -18.26 3.28 32.35
N THR A 40 -17.08 3.04 31.76
CA THR A 40 -16.01 2.24 32.40
C THR A 40 -15.40 2.99 33.58
N ILE A 41 -15.21 4.30 33.48
CA ILE A 41 -14.70 5.11 34.59
C ILE A 41 -15.74 5.22 35.71
N GLU A 42 -17.01 5.50 35.39
CA GLU A 42 -18.07 5.62 36.40
C GLU A 42 -18.29 4.32 37.18
N SER A 43 -18.24 3.16 36.51
CA SER A 43 -18.39 1.86 37.18
C SER A 43 -17.25 1.54 38.15
N ASN A 44 -16.07 2.12 37.96
CA ASN A 44 -14.91 1.93 38.85
C ASN A 44 -14.66 3.13 39.79
N ALA A 45 -15.36 4.25 39.59
CA ALA A 45 -15.21 5.48 40.35
C ALA A 45 -15.59 5.33 41.83
N PHE A 46 -16.45 4.37 42.17
CA PHE A 46 -16.89 4.12 43.54
C PHE A 46 -15.72 3.89 44.51
N LEU A 47 -14.73 3.11 44.10
CA LEU A 47 -13.54 2.83 44.91
C LEU A 47 -12.74 4.10 45.16
N LEU A 48 -12.55 4.92 44.14
CA LEU A 48 -11.78 6.16 44.26
C LEU A 48 -12.52 7.21 45.11
N ARG A 49 -13.84 7.35 44.92
CA ARG A 49 -14.72 8.20 45.74
C ARG A 49 -14.72 7.78 47.21
N SER A 50 -14.63 6.49 47.51
CA SER A 50 -14.59 6.00 48.89
C SER A 50 -13.34 6.41 49.67
N ILE A 51 -12.22 6.69 48.97
CA ILE A 51 -10.94 7.07 49.58
C ILE A 51 -10.74 8.59 49.57
N MET A 52 -11.04 9.25 48.45
CA MET A 52 -10.72 10.68 48.24
C MET A 52 -11.94 11.60 48.28
N GLY A 53 -13.16 11.08 48.37
CA GLY A 53 -14.37 11.90 48.39
C GLY A 53 -14.48 12.83 47.17
N PRO A 54 -14.84 14.11 47.33
CA PRO A 54 -15.01 15.06 46.22
C PRO A 54 -13.77 15.32 45.36
N LEU A 55 -12.56 15.08 45.90
CA LEU A 55 -11.32 15.18 45.14
C LEU A 55 -11.22 14.09 44.06
N ALA A 56 -11.87 12.93 44.28
CA ALA A 56 -11.94 11.87 43.28
C ALA A 56 -12.68 12.32 42.03
N ASP A 57 -13.74 13.12 42.17
CA ASP A 57 -14.54 13.58 41.02
C ASP A 57 -13.74 14.50 40.11
N VAL A 58 -12.97 15.43 40.69
CA VAL A 58 -12.11 16.34 39.93
C VAL A 58 -11.00 15.57 39.19
N LEU A 59 -10.37 14.60 39.87
CA LEU A 59 -9.35 13.74 39.27
C LEU A 59 -9.92 12.88 38.13
N LEU A 60 -11.05 12.21 38.37
CA LEU A 60 -11.69 11.34 37.39
C LEU A 60 -12.16 12.12 36.15
N ALA A 61 -12.69 13.33 36.34
CA ALA A 61 -13.05 14.21 35.23
C ALA A 61 -11.83 14.62 34.40
N GLY A 62 -10.72 14.96 35.06
CA GLY A 62 -9.45 15.28 34.39
C GLY A 62 -8.89 14.10 33.61
N VAL A 63 -8.88 12.90 34.21
CA VAL A 63 -8.43 11.66 33.56
C VAL A 63 -9.31 11.30 32.37
N LEU A 64 -10.64 11.37 32.52
CA LEU A 64 -11.58 11.11 31.43
C LEU A 64 -11.35 12.06 30.25
N SER A 65 -11.22 13.35 30.52
CA SER A 65 -10.97 14.36 29.48
C SER A 65 -9.64 14.10 28.76
N ALA A 66 -8.56 13.85 29.50
CA ALA A 66 -7.26 13.53 28.91
C ALA A 66 -7.30 12.25 28.07
N ALA A 67 -7.95 11.19 28.58
CA ALA A 67 -8.09 9.92 27.87
C ALA A 67 -8.90 10.06 26.57
N GLN A 68 -9.97 10.87 26.57
CA GLN A 68 -10.74 11.16 25.36
C GLN A 68 -9.90 11.91 24.32
N ILE A 69 -9.17 12.95 24.73
CA ILE A 69 -8.31 13.72 23.81
C ILE A 69 -7.23 12.82 23.21
N ILE A 70 -6.50 12.08 24.04
CA ILE A 70 -5.45 11.17 23.58
C ILE A 70 -6.04 10.09 22.67
N GLY A 71 -7.18 9.50 23.04
CA GLY A 71 -7.88 8.51 22.24
C GLY A 71 -8.27 9.03 20.87
N MET A 72 -8.86 10.23 20.79
CA MET A 72 -9.22 10.87 19.53
C MET A 72 -8.00 11.18 18.66
N LEU A 73 -6.89 11.63 19.25
CA LEU A 73 -5.63 11.87 18.52
C LEU A 73 -5.07 10.57 17.93
N MET A 74 -5.08 9.47 18.69
CA MET A 74 -4.63 8.16 18.21
C MET A 74 -5.51 7.62 17.08
N ILE A 75 -6.83 7.80 17.16
CA ILE A 75 -7.76 7.44 16.10
C ILE A 75 -7.47 8.24 14.82
N ALA A 76 -7.25 9.54 14.93
CA ALA A 76 -6.90 10.39 13.79
C ALA A 76 -5.56 9.98 13.16
N MET A 77 -4.56 9.67 13.98
CA MET A 77 -3.25 9.18 13.52
C MET A 77 -3.38 7.85 12.79
N LEU A 78 -4.08 6.86 13.36
CA LEU A 78 -4.29 5.57 12.71
C LEU A 78 -5.12 5.70 11.42
N GLY A 79 -6.15 6.54 11.42
CA GLY A 79 -6.96 6.83 10.23
C GLY A 79 -6.14 7.42 9.09
N SER A 80 -5.28 8.41 9.39
CA SER A 80 -4.39 9.02 8.39
C SER A 80 -3.34 8.04 7.85
N ILE A 81 -2.73 7.21 8.70
CA ILE A 81 -1.83 6.13 8.27
C ILE A 81 -2.58 5.15 7.37
N GLY A 82 -3.79 4.75 7.73
CA GLY A 82 -4.64 3.87 6.92
C GLY A 82 -4.89 4.44 5.52
N ILE A 83 -5.25 5.72 5.43
CA ILE A 83 -5.46 6.40 4.13
C ILE A 83 -4.16 6.42 3.30
N LEU A 84 -3.02 6.74 3.91
CA LEU A 84 -1.72 6.76 3.23
C LEU A 84 -1.33 5.38 2.70
N LEU A 85 -1.57 4.32 3.47
CA LEU A 85 -1.30 2.94 3.06
C LEU A 85 -2.18 2.51 1.89
N VAL A 86 -3.47 2.86 1.91
CA VAL A 86 -4.39 2.60 0.78
C VAL A 86 -3.94 3.37 -0.46
N GLY A 87 -3.56 4.64 -0.32
CA GLY A 87 -3.06 5.47 -1.42
C GLY A 87 -1.77 4.90 -2.02
N GLY A 88 -0.83 4.46 -1.18
CA GLY A 88 0.40 3.78 -1.61
C GLY A 88 0.10 2.46 -2.35
N GLY A 89 -0.87 1.68 -1.88
CA GLY A 89 -1.32 0.46 -2.54
C GLY A 89 -1.91 0.72 -3.93
N GLN A 90 -2.76 1.75 -4.07
CA GLN A 90 -3.33 2.13 -5.36
C GLN A 90 -2.27 2.61 -6.35
N LEU A 91 -1.29 3.41 -5.91
CA LEU A 91 -0.18 3.87 -6.74
C LEU A 91 0.68 2.70 -7.22
N ALA A 92 0.99 1.74 -6.34
CA ALA A 92 1.75 0.55 -6.69
C ALA A 92 1.00 -0.33 -7.73
N ALA A 93 -0.31 -0.50 -7.57
CA ALA A 93 -1.15 -1.23 -8.51
C ALA A 93 -1.28 -0.53 -9.87
N GLY A 94 -1.47 0.79 -9.88
CA GLY A 94 -1.58 1.59 -11.09
C GLY A 94 -0.31 1.58 -11.94
N HIS A 95 0.86 1.65 -11.29
CA HIS A 95 2.15 1.59 -11.98
C HIS A 95 2.35 0.25 -12.72
N MET A 96 1.93 -0.88 -12.14
CA MET A 96 1.95 -2.17 -12.83
C MET A 96 1.05 -2.21 -14.07
N GLY A 97 -0.17 -1.67 -13.95
CA GLY A 97 -1.10 -1.62 -15.08
C GLY A 97 -0.51 -0.85 -16.26
N LEU A 98 0.21 0.23 -15.98
CA LEU A 98 0.91 1.01 -16.99
C LEU A 98 2.10 0.25 -17.59
N VAL A 99 2.96 -0.35 -16.76
CA VAL A 99 4.11 -1.15 -17.23
C VAL A 99 3.67 -2.35 -18.07
N ALA A 100 2.63 -3.07 -17.65
CA ALA A 100 2.08 -4.19 -18.41
C ALA A 100 1.50 -3.74 -19.76
N ARG A 101 0.86 -2.55 -19.81
CA ARG A 101 0.36 -1.97 -21.06
C ARG A 101 1.50 -1.53 -21.98
N VAL A 102 2.56 -0.92 -21.43
CA VAL A 102 3.76 -0.52 -22.19
C VAL A 102 4.47 -1.74 -22.76
N LEU A 103 4.71 -2.79 -21.96
CA LEU A 103 5.29 -4.05 -22.45
C LEU A 103 4.45 -4.71 -23.54
N ARG A 104 3.11 -4.65 -23.42
CA ARG A 104 2.21 -5.17 -24.45
C ARG A 104 2.25 -4.31 -25.72
N LEU A 105 2.36 -2.99 -25.58
CA LEU A 105 2.51 -2.07 -26.70
C LEU A 105 3.87 -2.27 -27.40
N GLU A 106 4.96 -2.44 -26.67
CA GLU A 106 6.27 -2.79 -27.23
C GLU A 106 6.21 -4.11 -28.00
N GLN A 107 5.56 -5.15 -27.46
CA GLN A 107 5.39 -6.41 -28.18
C GLN A 107 4.56 -6.26 -29.47
N ILE A 108 3.52 -5.42 -29.46
CA ILE A 108 2.70 -5.18 -30.66
C ILE A 108 3.49 -4.35 -31.69
N LEU A 109 4.23 -3.33 -31.26
CA LEU A 109 5.04 -2.46 -32.12
C LEU A 109 6.27 -3.16 -32.70
N VAL A 110 6.82 -4.17 -32.01
CA VAL A 110 7.91 -5.02 -32.53
C VAL A 110 7.39 -6.05 -33.56
N ILE A 111 6.08 -6.29 -33.62
CA ILE A 111 5.42 -7.07 -34.68
C ILE A 111 4.86 -6.11 -35.74
N ASP A 112 5.72 -5.25 -36.28
CA ASP A 112 5.61 -4.89 -37.69
C ASP A 112 7.01 -4.77 -38.29
N PRO A 113 7.49 -5.86 -38.90
CA PRO A 113 8.32 -5.72 -40.06
C PRO A 113 7.66 -6.51 -41.18
N ASP A 114 6.97 -5.81 -42.08
CA ASP A 114 6.83 -6.16 -43.49
C ASP A 114 7.79 -7.31 -43.90
N PRO A 115 7.31 -8.57 -43.91
CA PRO A 115 8.17 -9.76 -44.03
C PRO A 115 8.80 -9.89 -45.42
N THR A 116 8.43 -9.00 -46.35
CA THR A 116 8.98 -8.98 -47.70
C THR A 116 10.31 -8.22 -47.78
N LYS A 117 10.49 -7.15 -47.00
CA LYS A 117 11.73 -6.35 -47.03
C LYS A 117 12.88 -6.98 -46.27
N THR A 118 12.58 -7.68 -45.17
CA THR A 118 13.58 -8.39 -44.35
C THR A 118 14.17 -9.60 -45.07
N ASN A 119 13.36 -10.33 -45.84
CA ASN A 119 13.85 -11.48 -46.61
C ASN A 119 14.73 -11.06 -47.80
N GLN A 120 14.44 -9.91 -48.41
CA GLN A 120 15.23 -9.35 -49.50
C GLN A 120 16.55 -8.73 -49.01
N ALA A 121 16.52 -8.05 -47.86
CA ALA A 121 17.72 -7.53 -47.22
C ALA A 121 18.65 -8.64 -46.67
N ALA A 122 18.09 -9.77 -46.22
CA ALA A 122 18.87 -10.94 -45.82
C ALA A 122 19.51 -11.64 -47.04
N LYS A 123 18.77 -11.76 -48.15
CA LYS A 123 19.27 -12.36 -49.40
C LYS A 123 20.38 -11.52 -50.04
N ASP A 124 20.27 -10.19 -49.99
CA ASP A 124 21.30 -9.25 -50.49
C ASP A 124 22.57 -9.19 -49.63
N ARG A 125 22.47 -9.54 -48.34
CA ARG A 125 23.64 -9.64 -47.44
C ARG A 125 24.32 -11.01 -47.58
N MET A 126 23.55 -12.08 -47.78
CA MET A 126 24.08 -13.43 -47.97
C MET A 126 24.83 -13.56 -49.31
N GLY A 127 24.28 -13.00 -50.41
CA GLY A 127 24.96 -12.96 -51.71
C GLY A 127 26.24 -12.11 -51.74
N ARG A 128 26.36 -11.11 -50.86
CA ARG A 128 27.60 -10.31 -50.70
C ARG A 128 28.66 -11.01 -49.85
N HIS A 129 28.29 -11.90 -48.93
CA HIS A 129 29.26 -12.67 -48.16
C HIS A 129 29.84 -13.86 -48.95
N GLU A 130 29.06 -14.50 -49.83
CA GLU A 130 29.58 -15.56 -50.71
C GLU A 130 30.57 -15.02 -51.75
N ALA A 131 30.39 -13.78 -52.22
CA ALA A 131 31.32 -13.14 -53.14
C ALA A 131 32.68 -12.77 -52.51
N ILE A 132 32.74 -12.55 -51.20
CA ILE A 132 33.96 -12.17 -50.49
C ILE A 132 34.78 -13.39 -50.05
N VAL A 133 34.14 -14.53 -49.76
CA VAL A 133 34.82 -15.75 -49.30
C VAL A 133 35.44 -16.55 -50.45
N HIS A 134 35.06 -16.30 -51.71
CA HIS A 134 35.61 -17.00 -52.88
C HIS A 134 36.66 -16.21 -53.70
N GLN A 135 37.04 -14.98 -53.31
CA GLN A 135 37.95 -14.14 -54.12
C GLN A 135 39.11 -13.46 -53.36
N GLY A 136 39.41 -13.80 -52.10
CA GLY A 136 40.55 -13.20 -51.38
C GLY A 136 41.25 -14.18 -50.45
#